data_AF-A0AAQ0B1G8-F1
#
_entry.id   AF-A0AAQ0B1G8-F1
#
_cell.length_a   1.000
_cell.length_b   1.000
_cell.length_c   1.000
_cell.angle_alpha   90.00
_cell.angle_beta   90.00
_cell.angle_gamma   90.00
#
_symmetry.space_group_name_H-M   'P 1'
#
loop_
_entity.id
_entity.type
_entity.pdbx_description
1 polymer ?
#
loop_
_entity_poly.entity_id
_entity_poly.type
_entity_poly.pdbx_seq_one_letter_code
_entity_poly.pdbx_strand_id
1 'polypeptide(L)'
;MAAKKEMIDQAIERRQHCLNTSESDRTLMIEYIREFVEQKRGNQRRLAEASSVPESRISNLLKNTGVSPGIEIILILAQNAKKLLSQ
;
A
#
# COMPACT_ATOMS: atom_id res chain seq x y z
N MET A 1 -5.63 39.67 -0.40
CA MET A 1 -6.07 38.56 -1.27
C MET A 1 -4.91 37.82 -1.94
N ALA A 2 -3.84 38.51 -2.35
CA ALA A 2 -2.66 37.88 -2.96
C ALA A 2 -2.01 36.77 -2.11
N ALA A 3 -1.75 37.00 -0.82
CA ALA A 3 -1.14 35.99 0.06
C ALA A 3 -1.97 34.71 0.22
N LYS A 4 -3.31 34.80 0.25
CA LYS A 4 -4.18 33.61 0.32
C LYS A 4 -4.16 32.81 -0.99
N LYS A 5 -3.98 33.49 -2.13
CA LYS A 5 -3.90 32.85 -3.44
C LYS A 5 -2.62 32.04 -3.57
N GLU A 6 -1.48 32.63 -3.20
CA GLU A 6 -0.17 31.95 -3.19
C GLU A 6 -0.14 30.72 -2.27
N MET A 7 -0.76 30.81 -1.08
CA MET A 7 -0.88 29.66 -0.17
C MET A 7 -1.72 28.52 -0.76
N ILE A 8 -2.78 28.83 -1.52
CA ILE A 8 -3.60 27.81 -2.19
C ILE A 8 -2.83 27.17 -3.33
N ASP A 9 -2.12 27.95 -4.15
CA ASP A 9 -1.32 27.42 -5.26
C ASP A 9 -0.24 26.44 -4.73
N GLN A 10 0.47 26.81 -3.66
CA GLN A 10 1.43 25.93 -2.99
C GLN A 10 0.78 24.68 -2.37
N ALA A 11 -0.46 24.77 -1.88
CA ALA A 11 -1.19 23.61 -1.36
C ALA A 11 -1.58 22.64 -2.48
N ILE A 12 -2.01 23.17 -3.63
CA ILE A 12 -2.36 22.39 -4.82
C ILE A 12 -1.11 21.69 -5.37
N GLU A 13 0.01 22.41 -5.53
CA GLU A 13 1.27 21.81 -6.02
C GLU A 13 1.75 20.67 -5.13
N ARG A 14 1.78 20.88 -3.81
CA ARG A 14 2.12 19.83 -2.85
C ARG A 14 1.19 18.63 -2.97
N ARG A 15 -0.11 18.86 -3.13
CA ARG A 15 -1.08 17.77 -3.27
C ARG A 15 -0.91 17.02 -4.59
N GLN A 16 -0.66 17.73 -5.69
CA GLN A 16 -0.41 17.13 -6.99
C GLN A 16 0.86 16.28 -6.96
N HIS A 17 1.91 16.76 -6.30
CA HIS A 17 3.14 15.98 -6.11
C HIS A 17 2.85 14.68 -5.34
N CYS A 18 2.12 14.75 -4.22
CA CYS A 18 1.72 13.55 -3.47
C CYS A 18 0.83 12.59 -4.28
N LEU A 19 -0.04 13.11 -5.15
CA LEU A 19 -0.87 12.27 -6.03
C LEU A 19 -0.01 11.53 -7.05
N ASN A 20 0.95 12.22 -7.66
CA ASN A 20 1.85 11.63 -8.65
C ASN A 20 2.72 10.51 -8.03
N THR A 21 3.19 10.68 -6.80
CA THR A 21 3.95 9.62 -6.10
C THR A 21 3.06 8.53 -5.53
N SER A 22 1.78 8.81 -5.24
CA SER A 22 0.88 7.84 -4.63
C SER A 22 0.67 6.58 -5.48
N GLU A 23 0.66 6.68 -6.82
CA GLU A 23 0.50 5.51 -7.68
C GLU A 23 1.78 4.67 -7.76
N SER A 24 2.95 5.32 -7.82
CA SER A 24 4.24 4.62 -7.78
C SER A 24 4.46 3.94 -6.44
N ASP A 25 4.19 4.63 -5.34
CA ASP A 25 4.32 4.09 -3.99
C ASP A 25 3.36 2.93 -3.75
N ARG A 26 2.13 3.04 -4.27
CA ARG A 26 1.15 1.95 -4.25
C ARG A 26 1.68 0.72 -4.96
N THR A 27 2.22 0.89 -6.17
CA THR A 27 2.75 -0.22 -6.97
C THR A 27 3.92 -0.90 -6.26
N LEU A 28 4.88 -0.12 -5.76
CA LEU A 28 6.02 -0.63 -5.00
C LEU A 28 5.60 -1.44 -3.77
N MET A 29 4.61 -0.95 -3.01
CA MET A 29 4.11 -1.69 -1.85
C MET A 29 3.43 -3.01 -2.24
N ILE A 30 2.69 -3.05 -3.35
CA ILE A 30 2.05 -4.28 -3.83
C ILE A 30 3.11 -5.29 -4.26
N GLU A 31 4.14 -4.86 -4.99
CA GLU A 31 5.26 -5.71 -5.39
C GLU A 31 5.98 -6.27 -4.17
N TYR A 32 6.29 -5.43 -3.18
CA TYR A 32 6.91 -5.87 -1.93
C TYR A 32 6.06 -6.93 -1.18
N ILE A 33 4.74 -6.75 -1.13
CA ILE A 33 3.82 -7.73 -0.53
C ILE A 33 3.84 -9.04 -1.34
N ARG A 34 3.87 -8.96 -2.68
CA ARG A 34 3.94 -10.13 -3.56
C ARG A 34 5.21 -10.93 -3.30
N GLU A 35 6.36 -10.26 -3.30
CA GLU A 35 7.65 -10.88 -3.02
C GLU A 35 7.64 -11.60 -1.67
N PHE A 36 7.15 -10.95 -0.61
CA PHE A 36 7.02 -11.58 0.70
C PHE A 36 6.15 -12.85 0.65
N VAL A 37 4.99 -12.80 0.00
CA VAL A 37 4.07 -13.94 -0.08
C VAL A 37 4.68 -15.09 -0.88
N GLU A 38 5.40 -14.80 -1.96
CA GLU A 38 5.99 -15.80 -2.86
C GLU A 38 7.28 -16.43 -2.30
N GLN A 39 7.99 -15.76 -1.39
CA GLN A 39 9.21 -16.29 -0.76
C GLN A 39 9.03 -17.63 -0.05
N LYS A 40 7.87 -17.88 0.59
CA LYS A 40 7.63 -19.14 1.32
C LYS A 40 6.15 -19.50 1.34
N ARG A 41 5.86 -20.77 1.08
CA ARG A 41 4.50 -21.33 1.25
C ARG A 41 3.99 -21.04 2.66
N GLY A 42 2.79 -20.45 2.75
CA GLY A 42 2.15 -20.06 4.00
C GLY A 42 2.41 -18.62 4.44
N ASN A 43 3.26 -17.85 3.74
CA ASN A 43 3.45 -16.43 4.05
C ASN A 43 2.19 -15.60 3.83
N GLN A 44 1.33 -15.95 2.87
CA GLN A 44 0.02 -15.30 2.72
C GLN A 44 -0.83 -15.43 3.99
N ARG A 45 -0.84 -16.62 4.60
CA ARG A 45 -1.55 -16.89 5.86
C ARG A 45 -0.96 -16.12 7.02
N ARG A 46 0.37 -16.18 7.16
CA ARG A 46 1.09 -15.44 8.20
C ARG A 46 0.84 -13.94 8.09
N LEU A 47 0.80 -13.41 6.86
CA LEU A 47 0.48 -12.01 6.63
C LEU A 47 -0.96 -11.69 7.01
N ALA A 48 -1.91 -12.53 6.64
CA ALA A 48 -3.32 -12.37 7.01
C ALA A 48 -3.51 -12.32 8.53
N GLU A 49 -2.88 -13.26 9.25
CA GLU A 49 -2.90 -13.33 10.72
C GLU A 49 -2.27 -12.09 11.35
N ALA A 50 -1.08 -11.67 10.89
CA ALA A 50 -0.37 -10.51 11.45
C ALA A 50 -1.07 -9.17 11.17
N SER A 51 -1.72 -9.04 10.01
CA SER A 51 -2.36 -7.78 9.57
C SER A 51 -3.84 -7.68 9.90
N SER A 52 -4.46 -8.76 10.38
CA SER A 52 -5.93 -8.89 10.49
C SER A 52 -6.68 -8.64 9.17
N VAL A 53 -6.00 -8.79 8.03
CA VAL A 53 -6.59 -8.68 6.69
C VAL A 53 -6.94 -10.09 6.20
N PRO A 54 -8.17 -10.35 5.74
CA PRO A 54 -8.54 -11.67 5.24
C PRO A 54 -7.63 -12.14 4.11
N GLU A 55 -7.27 -13.42 4.16
CA GLU A 55 -6.37 -14.05 3.18
C GLU A 55 -6.89 -13.92 1.74
N SER A 56 -8.23 -13.96 1.56
CA SER A 56 -8.91 -13.72 0.29
C SER A 56 -8.70 -12.31 -0.25
N ARG A 57 -8.66 -11.30 0.62
CA ARG A 57 -8.43 -9.90 0.26
C ARG A 57 -6.98 -9.67 -0.18
N ILE A 58 -6.04 -10.37 0.44
CA ILE A 58 -4.64 -10.40 0.00
C ILE A 58 -4.53 -11.10 -1.35
N SER A 59 -5.19 -12.25 -1.54
CA SER A 59 -5.19 -12.95 -2.83
C SER A 59 -5.73 -12.08 -3.96
N ASN A 60 -6.83 -11.37 -3.71
CA ASN A 60 -7.46 -10.44 -4.65
C ASN A 60 -6.54 -9.27 -5.01
N LEU A 61 -5.85 -8.70 -4.02
CA LEU A 61 -4.82 -7.67 -4.25
C LEU A 61 -3.73 -8.19 -5.20
N LEU A 62 -3.18 -9.36 -4.91
CA LEU A 62 -2.06 -9.94 -5.66
C LEU A 62 -2.46 -10.43 -7.06
N LYS A 63 -3.68 -10.91 -7.24
CA LYS A 63 -4.18 -11.36 -8.54
C LYS A 63 -4.79 -10.23 -9.37
N ASN A 64 -4.88 -9.02 -8.80
CA ASN A 64 -5.61 -7.90 -9.37
C ASN A 64 -7.06 -8.28 -9.73
N THR A 65 -7.72 -9.06 -8.87
CA THR A 65 -9.09 -9.53 -9.06
C THR A 65 -10.03 -8.91 -8.03
N GLY A 66 -11.23 -8.51 -8.46
CA GLY A 66 -12.22 -7.88 -7.59
C GLY A 66 -11.89 -6.43 -7.25
N VAL A 67 -12.44 -5.94 -6.13
CA VAL A 67 -12.20 -4.55 -5.67
C VAL A 67 -10.81 -4.44 -5.06
N SER A 68 -9.93 -3.68 -5.71
CA SER A 68 -8.58 -3.43 -5.21
C SER A 68 -8.65 -2.71 -3.86
N PRO A 69 -7.92 -3.19 -2.83
CA PRO A 69 -7.87 -2.49 -1.55
C PRO A 69 -7.36 -1.05 -1.69
N GLY A 70 -7.89 -0.18 -0.82
CA GLY A 70 -7.38 1.18 -0.66
C GLY A 70 -5.95 1.20 -0.11
N ILE A 71 -5.28 2.35 -0.27
CA ILE A 71 -3.87 2.52 0.08
C ILE A 71 -3.56 2.20 1.54
N GLU A 72 -4.50 2.44 2.45
CA GLU A 72 -4.36 2.16 3.89
C GLU A 72 -4.16 0.66 4.16
N ILE A 73 -4.93 -0.20 3.47
CA ILE A 73 -4.80 -1.66 3.61
C ILE A 73 -3.47 -2.13 3.02
N ILE A 74 -3.07 -1.56 1.88
CA ILE A 74 -1.79 -1.88 1.24
C ILE A 74 -0.63 -1.51 2.18
N LEU A 75 -0.69 -0.33 2.80
CA LEU A 75 0.31 0.11 3.78
C LEU A 75 0.38 -0.82 4.99
N ILE A 76 -0.75 -1.22 5.57
CA ILE A 76 -0.81 -2.17 6.69
C ILE A 76 -0.16 -3.51 6.30
N LEU A 77 -0.45 -4.02 5.11
CA LEU A 77 0.14 -5.27 4.61
C LEU A 77 1.65 -5.14 4.43
N ALA A 78 2.13 -4.07 3.78
CA ALA A 78 3.56 -3.84 3.56
C ALA A 78 4.33 -3.70 4.90
N GLN A 79 3.77 -2.98 5.87
CA GLN A 79 4.38 -2.84 7.20
C GLN A 79 4.49 -4.18 7.93
N ASN A 80 3.45 -5.01 7.87
CA ASN A 80 3.48 -6.33 8.52
C ASN A 80 4.41 -7.31 7.78
N ALA A 81 4.46 -7.28 6.45
CA ALA A 81 5.45 -8.04 5.69
C ALA A 81 6.88 -7.67 6.11
N LYS A 82 7.19 -6.38 6.25
CA LYS A 82 8.50 -5.90 6.73
C LYS A 82 8.83 -6.42 8.14
N LYS A 83 7.86 -6.37 9.06
CA LYS A 83 8.03 -6.90 10.42
C LYS A 83 8.31 -8.40 10.40
N LEU A 84 7.56 -9.17 9.62
CA LEU A 84 7.70 -10.62 9.49
C LEU A 84 9.02 -11.07 8.85
N LEU A 85 9.67 -10.21 8.06
CA LEU A 85 11.01 -10.43 7.50
C LEU A 85 12.15 -10.10 8.46
N SER A 86 11.87 -9.27 9.46
CA SER A 86 12.86 -8.83 10.46
C SER A 86 12.87 -9.71 11.72
N GLN A 87 12.02 -10.74 11.76
CA GLN A 87 11.90 -11.73 12.83
C GLN A 87 12.59 -13.02 12.44
#